data_AF-A0A918HBZ2-F1
#
_entry.id   AF-A0A918HBZ2-F1
#
_cell.length_a   1.000
_cell.length_b   1.000
_cell.length_c   1.000
_cell.angle_alpha   90.00
_cell.angle_beta   90.00
_cell.angle_gamma   90.00
#
_symmetry.space_group_name_H-M   'P 1'
#
loop_
_entity.id
_entity.type
_entity.pdbx_description
1 polymer ?
#
loop_
_entity_poly.entity_id
_entity_poly.type
_entity_poly.pdbx_seq_one_letter_code
_entity_poly.pdbx_strand_id
1 'polypeptide(L)'
;MSIDPSSIPNFGGQPQPQAAGPAGPVVPDQDLVKQLLEQMELKYVVDDEGDLAAPWEDFRTYFMFRGEEDQRVFSVRTFYDRPHPADDRVKILDAIDDWNRRTLWPKVYTHLHEDEDGSATLRLIGEAQMLIGTGVSLEHFVSSTVSWVRASIEFDKWLVEQFGLETSEDDKPDEV
;
A
#
# COMPACT_ATOMS: atom_id res chain seq x y z
N MET A 1 20.56 -21.93 -16.95
CA MET A 1 20.91 -20.84 -17.88
C MET A 1 20.78 -19.53 -17.11
N SER A 2 21.83 -18.71 -17.03
CA SER A 2 21.81 -17.42 -16.33
C SER A 2 21.69 -16.33 -17.39
N ILE A 3 20.68 -15.47 -17.25
CA ILE A 3 20.48 -14.28 -18.10
C ILE A 3 21.18 -13.11 -17.39
N ASP A 4 21.99 -12.35 -18.12
CA ASP A 4 22.69 -11.18 -17.60
C ASP A 4 21.67 -10.05 -17.32
N PRO A 5 21.58 -9.52 -16.08
CA PRO A 5 20.62 -8.49 -15.69
C PRO A 5 20.78 -7.16 -16.45
N SER A 6 21.89 -6.94 -17.15
CA SER A 6 22.11 -5.77 -18.03
C SER A 6 21.47 -5.89 -19.43
N SER A 7 20.91 -7.05 -19.76
CA SER A 7 20.37 -7.35 -21.10
C SER A 7 18.95 -6.84 -21.35
N ILE A 8 18.31 -6.16 -20.38
CA ILE A 8 16.92 -5.72 -20.51
C ILE A 8 16.85 -4.63 -21.58
N PRO A 9 16.19 -4.86 -22.73
CA PRO A 9 16.05 -3.83 -23.76
C PRO A 9 15.22 -2.67 -23.24
N ASN A 10 15.55 -1.45 -23.66
CA ASN A 10 14.68 -0.29 -23.43
C ASN A 10 13.42 -0.45 -24.29
N PHE A 11 12.26 -0.79 -23.69
CA PHE A 11 11.00 -1.05 -24.39
C PHE A 11 10.25 0.23 -24.82
N GLY A 12 10.97 1.28 -25.23
CA GLY A 12 10.42 2.55 -25.73
C GLY A 12 9.90 2.47 -27.17
N GLY A 13 9.14 1.43 -27.52
CA GLY A 13 8.53 1.31 -28.85
C GLY A 13 7.40 2.32 -29.03
N GLN A 14 7.41 3.07 -30.14
CA GLN A 14 6.27 3.94 -30.48
C GLN A 14 5.00 3.10 -30.66
N PRO A 15 3.87 3.46 -30.03
CA PRO A 15 2.62 2.72 -30.20
C PRO A 15 2.15 2.82 -31.66
N GLN A 16 1.93 1.67 -32.29
CA GLN A 16 1.20 1.60 -33.56
C GLN A 16 -0.29 1.85 -33.30
N PRO A 17 -1.02 2.53 -34.21
CA PRO A 17 -2.44 2.81 -33.99
C PRO A 17 -3.24 1.51 -34.02
N GLN A 18 -3.66 1.04 -32.85
CA GLN A 18 -4.61 -0.06 -32.71
C GLN A 18 -6.02 0.49 -32.95
N ALA A 19 -6.83 -0.19 -33.78
CA ALA A 19 -8.24 0.13 -34.02
C ALA A 19 -9.01 0.26 -32.69
N ALA A 20 -10.04 1.13 -32.65
CA ALA A 20 -10.81 1.55 -31.48
C ALA A 20 -11.17 0.38 -30.52
N GLY A 21 -10.24 0.10 -29.62
CA GLY A 21 -10.41 -0.78 -28.47
C GLY A 21 -11.00 -0.01 -27.30
N PRO A 22 -11.02 -0.60 -26.08
CA PRO A 22 -11.39 0.13 -24.88
C PRO A 22 -10.60 1.44 -24.75
N ALA A 23 -11.13 2.40 -23.98
CA ALA A 23 -10.52 3.71 -23.79
C ALA A 23 -8.99 3.60 -23.63
N GLY A 24 -8.25 4.42 -24.37
CA GLY A 24 -6.79 4.41 -24.36
C GLY A 24 -6.21 4.58 -22.95
N PRO A 25 -4.91 4.31 -22.76
CA PRO A 25 -4.27 4.42 -21.46
C PRO A 25 -4.52 5.80 -20.82
N VAL A 26 -4.89 5.79 -19.54
CA VAL A 26 -5.14 6.99 -18.74
C VAL A 26 -4.03 7.16 -17.74
N VAL A 27 -3.63 8.41 -17.44
CA VAL A 27 -2.74 8.71 -16.32
C VAL A 27 -3.63 8.97 -15.10
N PRO A 28 -3.66 8.06 -14.11
CA PRO A 28 -4.47 8.23 -12.92
C PRO A 28 -4.02 9.44 -12.08
N ASP A 29 -4.95 10.02 -11.35
CA ASP A 29 -4.71 11.10 -10.40
C ASP A 29 -5.42 10.85 -9.08
N GLN A 30 -5.25 11.79 -8.14
CA GLN A 30 -5.81 11.71 -6.80
C GLN A 30 -7.35 11.72 -6.82
N ASP A 31 -7.98 12.42 -7.77
CA ASP A 31 -9.45 12.53 -7.83
C ASP A 31 -10.08 11.22 -8.29
N LEU A 32 -9.42 10.46 -9.17
CA LEU A 32 -9.84 9.10 -9.50
C LEU A 32 -9.80 8.18 -8.28
N VAL A 33 -8.78 8.32 -7.41
CA VAL A 33 -8.71 7.54 -6.16
C VAL A 33 -9.82 7.95 -5.19
N LYS A 34 -10.13 9.25 -5.05
CA LYS A 34 -11.26 9.71 -4.23
C LYS A 34 -12.59 9.10 -4.69
N GLN A 35 -12.86 9.13 -5.99
CA GLN A 35 -14.07 8.51 -6.57
C GLN A 35 -14.13 7.01 -6.26
N LEU A 36 -12.99 6.32 -6.32
CA LEU A 36 -12.93 4.89 -5.98
C LEU A 36 -13.25 4.65 -4.50
N LEU A 37 -12.69 5.46 -3.59
CA LEU A 37 -12.96 5.36 -2.15
C LEU A 37 -14.44 5.64 -1.85
N GLU A 38 -15.05 6.62 -2.51
CA GLU A 38 -16.48 6.92 -2.39
C GLU A 38 -17.34 5.76 -2.87
N GLN A 39 -16.99 5.12 -3.99
CA GLN A 39 -17.69 3.92 -4.48
C GLN A 39 -17.55 2.71 -3.54
N MET A 40 -16.44 2.64 -2.82
CA MET A 40 -16.20 1.62 -1.79
C MET A 40 -16.83 1.98 -0.43
N GLU A 41 -17.51 3.13 -0.34
CA GLU A 41 -18.06 3.68 0.91
C GLU A 41 -17.00 3.88 2.01
N LEU A 42 -15.75 4.11 1.60
CA LEU A 42 -14.63 4.37 2.49
C LEU A 42 -14.46 5.87 2.72
N LYS A 43 -14.26 6.26 3.99
CA LYS A 43 -13.90 7.62 4.35
C LYS A 43 -12.45 7.90 3.95
N TYR A 44 -12.18 9.14 3.55
CA TYR A 44 -10.84 9.61 3.26
C TYR A 44 -10.64 11.04 3.75
N VAL A 45 -9.36 11.40 3.93
CA VAL A 45 -8.89 12.73 4.29
C VAL A 45 -7.73 13.10 3.36
N VAL A 46 -7.49 14.41 3.22
CA VAL A 46 -6.26 14.92 2.60
C VAL A 46 -5.53 15.67 3.71
N ASP A 47 -4.28 15.32 3.97
CA ASP A 47 -3.47 15.97 4.99
C ASP A 47 -2.92 17.33 4.52
N ASP A 48 -2.17 17.99 5.40
CA ASP A 48 -1.55 19.29 5.16
C ASP A 48 -0.46 19.26 4.08
N GLU A 49 0.13 18.08 3.82
CA GLU A 49 1.07 17.85 2.73
C GLU A 49 0.36 17.55 1.39
N GLY A 50 -0.97 17.41 1.40
CA GLY A 50 -1.79 17.14 0.23
C GLY A 50 -1.87 15.66 -0.14
N ASP A 51 -1.41 14.76 0.74
CA ASP A 51 -1.50 13.33 0.55
C ASP A 51 -2.89 12.80 0.95
N LEU A 52 -3.44 11.94 0.09
CA LEU A 52 -4.74 11.31 0.31
C LEU A 52 -4.56 10.10 1.22
N ALA A 53 -5.33 10.02 2.30
CA ALA A 53 -5.31 8.90 3.22
C ALA A 53 -6.72 8.38 3.53
N ALA A 54 -6.84 7.06 3.70
CA ALA A 54 -8.02 6.42 4.28
C ALA A 54 -7.63 5.89 5.68
N PRO A 55 -8.30 6.38 6.76
CA PRO A 55 -8.04 5.92 8.11
C PRO A 55 -8.94 4.72 8.50
N TRP A 56 -8.32 3.74 9.15
CA TRP A 56 -8.98 2.73 9.98
C TRP A 56 -8.60 2.99 11.45
N GLU A 57 -9.14 2.20 12.37
CA GLU A 57 -8.87 2.35 13.80
C GLU A 57 -7.40 2.12 14.16
N ASP A 58 -6.80 1.05 13.63
CA ASP A 58 -5.45 0.60 13.99
C ASP A 58 -4.39 0.85 12.91
N PHE A 59 -4.79 1.42 11.77
CA PHE A 59 -3.89 1.72 10.67
C PHE A 59 -4.46 2.78 9.73
N ARG A 60 -3.60 3.32 8.89
CA ARG A 60 -3.98 4.28 7.85
C ARG A 60 -3.29 3.95 6.54
N THR A 61 -4.01 4.11 5.44
CA THR A 61 -3.50 3.85 4.10
C THR A 61 -3.41 5.13 3.29
N TYR A 62 -2.22 5.46 2.83
CA TYR A 62 -1.92 6.61 1.98
C TYR A 62 -1.88 6.22 0.50
N PHE A 63 -2.37 7.11 -0.35
CA PHE A 63 -2.44 6.99 -1.79
C PHE A 63 -1.59 8.10 -2.42
N MET A 64 -0.35 7.74 -2.76
CA MET A 64 0.70 8.70 -3.06
C MET A 64 1.02 8.67 -4.56
N PHE A 65 1.10 9.84 -5.16
CA PHE A 65 1.62 10.03 -6.51
C PHE A 65 2.97 10.73 -6.40
N ARG A 66 4.02 10.09 -6.93
CA ARG A 66 5.41 10.60 -6.85
C ARG A 66 6.11 10.48 -8.21
N GLY A 67 7.18 11.25 -8.41
CA GLY A 67 7.92 11.30 -9.67
C GLY A 67 7.27 12.21 -10.73
N GLU A 68 7.95 12.35 -11.86
CA GLU A 68 7.60 13.27 -12.95
C GLU A 68 7.42 12.51 -14.27
N GLU A 69 6.57 13.06 -15.14
CA GLU A 69 6.34 12.58 -16.51
C GLU A 69 6.17 11.05 -16.59
N ASP A 70 6.95 10.39 -17.45
CA ASP A 70 6.90 8.95 -17.70
C ASP A 70 7.37 8.10 -16.51
N GLN A 71 8.07 8.69 -15.54
CA GLN A 71 8.57 8.01 -14.33
C GLN A 71 7.63 8.17 -13.14
N ARG A 72 6.41 8.69 -13.36
CA ARG A 72 5.42 8.86 -12.29
C ARG A 72 4.97 7.51 -11.75
N VAL A 73 4.99 7.37 -10.42
CA VAL A 73 4.63 6.17 -9.66
C VAL A 73 3.40 6.47 -8.80
N PHE A 74 2.46 5.54 -8.78
CA PHE A 74 1.40 5.46 -7.80
C PHE A 74 1.78 4.44 -6.73
N SER A 75 1.73 4.82 -5.47
CA SER A 75 2.05 3.98 -4.32
C SER A 75 0.90 3.98 -3.31
N VAL A 76 0.56 2.80 -2.84
CA VAL A 76 -0.35 2.60 -1.71
C VAL A 76 0.50 2.14 -0.53
N ARG A 77 0.56 2.96 0.52
CA ARG A 77 1.35 2.69 1.73
C ARG A 77 0.45 2.65 2.94
N THR A 78 0.42 1.52 3.63
CA THR A 78 -0.33 1.33 4.86
C THR A 78 0.61 1.37 6.04
N PHE A 79 0.35 2.28 6.97
CA PHE A 79 1.07 2.43 8.23
C PHE A 79 0.23 1.75 9.31
N TYR A 80 0.74 0.65 9.86
CA TYR A 80 0.11 -0.06 10.96
C TYR A 80 0.53 0.61 12.26
N ASP A 81 -0.43 1.16 13.01
CA ASP A 81 -0.16 2.02 14.15
C ASP A 81 0.18 1.23 15.43
N ARG A 82 -0.04 -0.11 15.43
CA ARG A 82 0.31 -1.00 16.54
C ARG A 82 1.83 -0.94 16.82
N PRO A 83 2.25 -0.48 18.02
CA PRO A 83 3.65 -0.45 18.37
C PRO A 83 4.15 -1.85 18.74
N HIS A 84 5.32 -2.22 18.24
CA HIS A 84 6.03 -3.41 18.68
C HIS A 84 7.30 -3.04 19.47
N PRO A 85 7.69 -3.82 20.49
CA PRO A 85 8.96 -3.60 21.19
C PRO A 85 10.13 -3.67 20.21
N ALA A 86 11.08 -2.73 20.33
CA ALA A 86 12.28 -2.73 19.49
C ALA A 86 13.12 -4.03 19.65
N ASP A 87 13.07 -4.65 20.83
CA ASP A 87 13.75 -5.92 21.12
C ASP A 87 13.17 -7.12 20.33
N ASP A 88 11.91 -7.04 19.89
CA ASP A 88 11.25 -8.08 19.10
C ASP A 88 11.62 -8.02 17.60
N ARG A 89 12.52 -7.12 17.20
CA ARG A 89 12.87 -6.89 15.78
C ARG A 89 13.16 -8.16 15.01
N VAL A 90 13.96 -9.06 15.58
CA VAL A 90 14.36 -10.30 14.89
C VAL A 90 13.16 -11.21 14.63
N LYS A 91 12.28 -11.36 15.63
CA LYS A 91 11.04 -12.13 15.53
C LYS A 91 10.09 -11.54 14.48
N ILE A 92 9.96 -10.21 14.47
CA ILE A 92 9.11 -9.49 13.52
C ILE A 92 9.65 -9.62 12.09
N LEU A 93 10.95 -9.45 11.89
CA LEU A 93 11.58 -9.59 10.58
C LEU A 93 11.40 -11.01 10.01
N ASP A 94 11.53 -12.05 10.84
CA ASP A 94 11.29 -13.44 10.42
C ASP A 94 9.83 -13.67 10.00
N ALA A 95 8.87 -13.14 10.76
CA ALA A 95 7.46 -13.23 10.44
C ALA A 95 7.10 -12.51 9.13
N ILE A 96 7.55 -11.25 8.94
CA ILE A 96 7.23 -10.51 7.71
C ILE A 96 7.97 -11.05 6.49
N ASP A 97 9.14 -11.67 6.65
CA ASP A 97 9.80 -12.37 5.54
C ASP A 97 8.99 -13.59 5.09
N ASP A 98 8.39 -14.33 6.03
CA ASP A 98 7.46 -15.42 5.71
C ASP A 98 6.19 -14.93 5.01
N TRP A 99 5.59 -13.82 5.46
CA TRP A 99 4.51 -13.15 4.75
C TRP A 99 4.92 -12.79 3.32
N ASN A 100 5.99 -12.01 3.18
CA ASN A 100 6.49 -11.51 1.90
C ASN A 100 6.85 -12.62 0.91
N ARG A 101 7.19 -13.82 1.41
CA ARG A 101 7.47 -15.01 0.60
C ARG A 101 6.20 -15.70 0.11
N ARG A 102 5.14 -15.71 0.91
CA ARG A 102 3.88 -16.41 0.61
C ARG A 102 2.86 -15.54 -0.10
N THR A 103 2.96 -14.22 0.04
CA THR A 103 2.04 -13.26 -0.54
C THR A 103 2.74 -12.35 -1.54
N LEU A 104 1.98 -11.88 -2.53
CA LEU A 104 2.52 -10.97 -3.53
C LEU A 104 2.51 -9.52 -3.03
N TRP A 105 1.48 -9.13 -2.27
CA TRP A 105 1.31 -7.79 -1.71
C TRP A 105 0.46 -7.83 -0.42
N PRO A 106 0.55 -6.79 0.43
CA PRO A 106 1.60 -5.76 0.37
C PRO A 106 2.98 -6.38 0.65
N LYS A 107 4.04 -5.74 0.13
CA LYS A 107 5.39 -5.99 0.66
C LYS A 107 5.53 -5.19 1.93
N VAL A 108 6.04 -5.84 2.98
CA VAL A 108 6.07 -5.26 4.32
C VAL A 108 7.50 -5.06 4.79
N TYR A 109 7.76 -3.92 5.42
CA TYR A 109 9.03 -3.60 6.07
C TYR A 109 8.80 -2.91 7.42
N THR A 110 9.84 -2.91 8.25
CA THR A 110 9.83 -2.26 9.56
C THR A 110 10.22 -0.79 9.45
N HIS A 111 9.61 0.05 10.26
CA HIS A 111 10.00 1.44 10.51
C HIS A 111 10.21 1.63 12.01
N LEU A 112 11.37 2.15 12.40
CA LEU A 112 11.61 2.52 13.80
C LEU A 112 10.98 3.89 14.03
N HIS A 113 10.03 3.94 14.94
CA HIS A 113 9.38 5.16 15.39
C HIS A 113 9.97 5.55 16.75
N GLU A 114 10.44 6.78 16.87
CA GLU A 114 10.89 7.35 18.13
C GLU A 114 9.77 8.23 18.69
N ASP A 115 9.31 7.92 19.88
CA ASP A 115 8.31 8.70 20.61
C ASP A 115 8.97 9.92 21.28
N GLU A 116 8.16 10.93 21.66
CA GLU A 116 8.67 12.19 22.23
C GLU A 116 9.46 12.02 23.54
N ASP A 117 9.20 10.93 24.27
CA ASP A 117 9.89 10.58 25.51
C ASP A 117 11.24 9.85 25.27
N GLY A 118 11.61 9.64 24.01
CA GLY A 118 12.83 8.96 23.60
C GLY A 118 12.73 7.43 23.61
N SER A 119 11.54 6.88 23.88
CA SER A 119 11.29 5.45 23.64
C SER A 119 11.20 5.17 22.14
N ALA A 120 11.53 3.94 21.74
CA ALA A 120 11.52 3.55 20.34
C ALA A 120 10.67 2.29 20.15
N THR A 121 9.71 2.38 19.23
CA THR A 121 8.82 1.29 18.85
C THR A 121 9.04 0.92 17.40
N LEU A 122 8.91 -0.37 17.09
CA LEU A 122 8.88 -0.84 15.71
C LEU A 122 7.44 -0.80 15.20
N ARG A 123 7.23 -0.15 14.07
CA ARG A 123 5.99 -0.19 13.30
C ARG A 123 6.20 -0.91 11.99
N LEU A 124 5.12 -1.39 11.40
CA LEU A 124 5.14 -2.04 10.10
C LEU A 124 4.53 -1.12 9.05
N ILE A 125 5.11 -1.18 7.85
CA ILE A 125 4.60 -0.47 6.68
C ILE A 125 4.40 -1.48 5.56
N GLY A 126 3.16 -1.58 5.09
CA GLY A 126 2.80 -2.33 3.89
C GLY A 126 2.86 -1.41 2.67
N GLU A 127 3.41 -1.89 1.56
CA GLU A 127 3.56 -1.12 0.34
C GLU A 127 3.21 -1.95 -0.90
N ALA A 128 2.49 -1.30 -1.83
CA ALA A 128 2.36 -1.71 -3.21
C ALA A 128 2.52 -0.49 -4.12
N GLN A 129 3.08 -0.67 -5.32
CA GLN A 129 3.34 0.44 -6.23
C GLN A 129 3.25 0.01 -7.70
N MET A 130 2.90 0.96 -8.56
CA MET A 130 2.89 0.79 -10.01
C MET A 130 3.40 2.05 -10.72
N LEU A 131 4.07 1.85 -11.85
CA LEU A 131 4.40 2.92 -12.77
C LEU A 131 3.13 3.33 -13.55
N ILE A 132 2.86 4.63 -13.62
CA ILE A 132 1.67 5.18 -14.25
C ILE A 132 1.96 6.29 -15.27
N GLY A 133 3.21 6.75 -15.39
CA GLY A 133 3.58 7.90 -16.19
C GLY A 133 3.20 7.80 -17.67
N THR A 134 3.35 6.60 -18.25
CA THR A 134 2.96 6.31 -19.64
C THR A 134 1.46 6.01 -19.82
N GLY A 135 0.69 6.12 -18.74
CA GLY A 135 -0.71 5.72 -18.65
C GLY A 135 -0.91 4.21 -18.47
N VAL A 136 -2.06 3.85 -17.90
CA VAL A 136 -2.50 2.48 -17.60
C VAL A 136 -3.94 2.27 -18.04
N SER A 137 -4.38 1.02 -18.16
CA SER A 137 -5.81 0.73 -18.30
C SER A 137 -6.55 1.17 -17.03
N LEU A 138 -7.64 1.91 -17.20
CA LEU A 138 -8.48 2.36 -16.07
C LEU A 138 -8.98 1.18 -15.23
N GLU A 139 -9.45 0.11 -15.88
CA GLU A 139 -9.92 -1.09 -15.18
C GLU A 139 -8.80 -1.77 -14.39
N HIS A 140 -7.58 -1.79 -14.95
CA HIS A 140 -6.41 -2.34 -14.26
C HIS A 140 -6.02 -1.50 -13.05
N PHE A 141 -6.04 -0.16 -13.17
CA PHE A 141 -5.75 0.75 -12.07
C PHE A 141 -6.76 0.56 -10.92
N VAL A 142 -8.06 0.57 -11.23
CA VAL A 142 -9.13 0.38 -10.27
C VAL A 142 -9.00 -0.98 -9.57
N SER A 143 -8.88 -2.05 -10.35
CA SER A 143 -8.78 -3.41 -9.81
C SER A 143 -7.55 -3.60 -8.92
N SER A 144 -6.42 -3.02 -9.30
CA SER A 144 -5.19 -3.08 -8.51
C SER A 144 -5.33 -2.30 -7.21
N THR A 145 -5.88 -1.09 -7.26
CA THR A 145 -6.06 -0.24 -6.07
C THR A 145 -6.99 -0.89 -5.06
N VAL A 146 -8.14 -1.43 -5.50
CA VAL A 146 -9.06 -2.19 -4.64
C VAL A 146 -8.37 -3.42 -4.04
N SER A 147 -7.60 -4.16 -4.85
CA SER A 147 -6.89 -5.36 -4.39
C SER A 147 -5.83 -5.04 -3.34
N TRP A 148 -5.13 -3.92 -3.50
CA TRP A 148 -4.11 -3.48 -2.53
C TRP A 148 -4.73 -3.02 -1.23
N VAL A 149 -5.84 -2.27 -1.25
CA VAL A 149 -6.57 -1.90 -0.02
C VAL A 149 -7.03 -3.14 0.73
N ARG A 150 -7.60 -4.14 0.03
CA ARG A 150 -8.02 -5.40 0.64
C ARG A 150 -6.84 -6.17 1.24
N ALA A 151 -5.73 -6.26 0.51
CA ALA A 151 -4.55 -6.95 1.00
C ALA A 151 -3.93 -6.26 2.22
N SER A 152 -3.99 -4.93 2.31
CA SER A 152 -3.56 -4.20 3.51
C SER A 152 -4.41 -4.55 4.73
N ILE A 153 -5.73 -4.72 4.56
CA ILE A 153 -6.65 -5.18 5.61
C ILE A 153 -6.37 -6.65 5.97
N GLU A 154 -6.12 -7.51 4.98
CA GLU A 154 -5.78 -8.92 5.22
C GLU A 154 -4.46 -9.07 5.97
N PHE A 155 -3.47 -8.22 5.67
CA PHE A 155 -2.22 -8.22 6.43
C PHE A 155 -2.41 -7.79 7.88
N ASP A 156 -3.24 -6.77 8.17
CA ASP A 156 -3.53 -6.38 9.56
C ASP A 156 -4.16 -7.54 10.35
N LYS A 157 -5.15 -8.22 9.76
CA LYS A 157 -5.77 -9.40 10.38
C LYS A 157 -4.75 -10.51 10.64
N TRP A 158 -3.92 -10.81 9.64
CA TRP A 158 -2.86 -11.79 9.79
C TRP A 158 -1.87 -11.38 10.89
N LEU A 159 -1.50 -10.10 10.97
CA LEU A 159 -0.58 -9.57 11.97
C LEU A 159 -1.13 -9.78 13.39
N VAL A 160 -2.40 -9.46 13.61
CA VAL A 160 -3.10 -9.70 14.88
C VAL A 160 -3.05 -11.18 15.25
N GLU A 161 -3.38 -12.07 14.32
CA GLU A 161 -3.37 -13.52 14.54
C GLU A 161 -1.95 -14.06 14.83
N GLN A 162 -0.93 -13.61 14.10
CA GLN A 162 0.44 -14.10 14.25
C GLN A 162 1.05 -13.74 15.61
N PHE A 163 0.73 -12.56 16.12
CA PHE A 163 1.32 -12.05 17.35
C PHE A 163 0.39 -12.15 18.56
N GLY A 164 -0.85 -12.62 18.36
CA GLY A 164 -1.86 -12.74 19.42
C GLY A 164 -2.20 -11.39 20.03
N LEU A 165 -2.33 -10.36 19.19
CA LEU A 165 -2.61 -8.99 19.62
C LEU A 165 -4.10 -8.84 19.94
N GLU A 166 -4.44 -7.95 20.87
CA GLU A 166 -5.82 -7.58 21.13
C GLU A 166 -6.38 -6.80 19.93
N THR A 167 -7.63 -7.08 19.55
CA THR A 167 -8.31 -6.27 18.55
C THR A 167 -8.96 -5.09 19.25
N SER A 168 -8.97 -3.92 18.61
CA SER A 168 -9.70 -2.77 19.13
C SER A 168 -11.23 -2.99 19.15
N GLU A 169 -11.73 -4.03 18.46
CA GLU A 169 -13.13 -4.48 18.58
C GLU A 169 -13.45 -5.14 19.93
N ASP A 170 -12.46 -5.69 20.65
CA ASP A 170 -12.65 -6.34 21.97
C ASP A 170 -12.83 -5.32 23.12
N ASP A 171 -12.61 -4.03 22.86
CA ASP A 171 -12.62 -2.96 23.88
C ASP A 171 -13.92 -2.11 23.87
N LYS A 172 -15.01 -2.63 23.27
CA LYS A 172 -16.34 -2.06 23.48
C LYS A 172 -16.79 -2.40 24.91
N PRO A 173 -16.99 -1.42 25.81
CA PRO A 173 -17.62 -1.70 27.08
C PRO A 173 -19.01 -2.27 26.83
N ASP A 174 -19.33 -3.39 27.47
CA ASP A 174 -20.69 -3.94 27.52
C ASP A 174 -21.68 -2.79 27.77
N GLU A 175 -22.58 -2.54 26.81
CA GLU A 175 -23.66 -1.57 26.98
C GLU A 175 -24.49 -2.00 28.20
N VAL A 176 -24.52 -1.13 29.21
CA VAL A 176 -25.40 -1.22 30.39
C VAL A 176 -26.75 -0.57 30.08
#